data_AF-A0A2H3I1M5-F1
#
_entry.id   AF-A0A2H3I1M5-F1
#
_cell.length_a   1.000
_cell.length_b   1.000
_cell.length_c   1.000
_cell.angle_alpha   90.00
_cell.angle_beta   90.00
_cell.angle_gamma   90.00
#
_symmetry.space_group_name_H-M   'P 1'
#
loop_
_entity.id
_entity.type
_entity.pdbx_description
1 polymer ?
#
loop_
_entity_poly.entity_id
_entity_poly.type
_entity_poly.pdbx_seq_one_letter_code
_entity_poly.pdbx_strand_id
1 'polypeptide(L)'
;MATPQPIKPTTDRRMTLYSYFRSSCSTRVRFALHLKGLNHLVTYRYVDCASDEHLRAEYEAISLSNTLPCLVIDEVVDERNVEEIKVGLEVTPQLRRTVVSQSLAILEYFEEQYPDSMPRLISSLSGLLSLSSDTRERNEVILRRGQVKNLALIVVADWQPLANLSPVRQVASLALEHAERTHSTPEDESNDKEANHLSQVIDGWVEWSHTRGLRAYERYAKSTAGHFSVGDELTLADIVLVPAVENWVRDDWERKMEVLRTRFPTIYRIFENCRELDAYKKAHWTAQLDNNVGLDSPVFLIGGTAIAK
;
A
#
# COMPACT_ATOMS: atom_id res chain seq x y z
N MET A 1 8.25 -7.65 -31.09
CA MET A 1 7.04 -7.06 -30.50
C MET A 1 7.25 -5.56 -30.45
N ALA A 2 6.29 -4.76 -30.91
CA ALA A 2 6.38 -3.30 -30.83
C ALA A 2 6.41 -2.88 -29.36
N THR A 3 7.36 -2.03 -28.97
CA THR A 3 7.39 -1.40 -27.65
C THR A 3 6.08 -0.63 -27.46
N PRO A 4 5.32 -0.86 -26.37
CA PRO A 4 4.09 -0.12 -26.12
C PRO A 4 4.38 1.38 -26.11
N GLN A 5 3.61 2.16 -26.88
CA GLN A 5 3.70 3.61 -26.85
C GLN A 5 3.30 4.09 -25.45
N PRO A 6 4.03 5.04 -24.84
CA PRO A 6 3.70 5.54 -23.51
C PRO A 6 2.32 6.21 -23.53
N ILE A 7 1.46 5.82 -22.58
CA ILE A 7 0.13 6.42 -22.40
C ILE A 7 0.30 7.91 -22.14
N LYS A 8 -0.30 8.78 -22.96
CA LYS A 8 -0.13 10.22 -22.82
C LYS A 8 -1.00 10.75 -21.66
N PRO A 9 -0.52 11.75 -20.90
CA PRO A 9 -1.37 12.50 -19.98
C PRO A 9 -2.55 13.11 -20.74
N THR A 10 -3.74 13.12 -20.14
CA THR A 10 -4.84 13.93 -20.65
C THR A 10 -4.59 15.38 -20.23
N THR A 11 -4.80 16.34 -21.13
CA THR A 11 -4.49 17.77 -20.87
C THR A 11 -5.43 18.42 -19.86
N ASP A 12 -6.51 17.74 -19.49
CA ASP A 12 -7.59 18.19 -18.63
C ASP A 12 -7.47 17.67 -17.18
N ARG A 13 -6.55 16.75 -16.88
CA ARG A 13 -6.47 16.07 -15.58
C ARG A 13 -5.07 16.04 -15.01
N ARG A 14 -4.92 16.53 -13.78
CA ARG A 14 -3.68 16.48 -12.99
C ARG A 14 -3.85 15.51 -11.82
N MET A 15 -2.95 14.54 -11.71
CA MET A 15 -2.94 13.56 -10.62
C MET A 15 -1.75 13.79 -9.69
N THR A 16 -2.02 13.93 -8.39
CA THR A 16 -1.00 14.07 -7.33
C THR A 16 -1.14 12.91 -6.35
N LEU A 17 -0.07 12.14 -6.15
CA LEU A 17 -0.03 11.05 -5.18
C LEU A 17 0.77 11.47 -3.96
N TYR A 18 0.06 11.63 -2.84
CA TYR A 18 0.66 11.78 -1.53
C TYR A 18 1.14 10.41 -1.05
N SER A 19 2.42 10.33 -0.70
CA SER A 19 3.15 9.08 -0.49
C SER A 19 4.13 9.20 0.67
N TYR A 20 4.52 8.06 1.23
CA TYR A 20 5.61 7.96 2.20
C TYR A 20 6.46 6.74 1.84
N PHE A 21 7.79 6.87 1.84
CA PHE A 21 8.69 5.82 1.37
C PHE A 21 8.45 4.49 2.07
N ARG A 22 8.31 4.52 3.40
CA ARG A 22 8.19 3.32 4.26
C ARG A 22 6.75 2.82 4.44
N SER A 23 5.76 3.47 3.82
CA SER A 23 4.36 3.02 3.83
C SER A 23 4.17 1.83 2.87
N SER A 24 3.72 0.71 3.42
CA SER A 24 3.35 -0.47 2.62
C SER A 24 2.21 -0.15 1.66
N CYS A 25 1.20 0.62 2.09
CA CYS A 25 0.08 1.04 1.26
C CYS A 25 0.53 1.91 0.09
N SER A 26 1.47 2.83 0.32
CA SER A 26 2.04 3.66 -0.74
C SER A 26 2.86 2.82 -1.73
N THR A 27 3.60 1.83 -1.24
CA THR A 27 4.33 0.87 -2.08
C THR A 27 3.40 0.11 -3.02
N ARG A 28 2.18 -0.25 -2.60
CA ARG A 28 1.18 -0.91 -3.49
C ARG A 28 0.92 -0.08 -4.75
N VAL A 29 0.64 1.21 -4.56
CA VAL A 29 0.33 2.13 -5.66
C VAL A 29 1.56 2.39 -6.52
N ARG A 30 2.73 2.63 -5.91
CA ARG A 30 3.99 2.80 -6.66
C ARG A 30 4.32 1.57 -7.51
N PHE A 31 4.14 0.38 -6.95
CA PHE A 31 4.41 -0.87 -7.64
C PHE A 31 3.50 -1.01 -8.86
N ALA A 32 2.18 -0.80 -8.71
CA ALA A 32 1.26 -0.83 -9.84
C ALA A 32 1.58 0.24 -10.90
N LEU A 33 1.93 1.46 -10.49
CA LEU A 33 2.29 2.55 -11.41
C LEU A 33 3.54 2.21 -12.23
N HIS A 34 4.60 1.68 -11.60
CA HIS A 34 5.80 1.24 -12.32
C HIS A 34 5.51 0.04 -13.23
N LEU A 35 4.74 -0.92 -12.74
CA LEU A 35 4.44 -2.16 -13.46
C LEU A 35 3.64 -1.88 -14.74
N LYS A 36 2.72 -0.91 -14.68
CA LYS A 36 1.84 -0.51 -15.79
C LYS A 36 2.41 0.64 -16.62
N GLY A 37 3.61 1.13 -16.30
CA GLY A 37 4.23 2.25 -16.99
C GLY A 37 3.43 3.56 -16.87
N LEU A 38 2.75 3.78 -15.76
CA LEU A 38 1.87 4.94 -15.50
C LEU A 38 2.53 5.98 -14.56
N ASN A 39 3.74 5.73 -14.09
CA ASN A 39 4.42 6.59 -13.11
C ASN A 39 4.57 8.06 -13.57
N HIS A 40 4.73 8.29 -14.87
CA HIS A 40 4.84 9.64 -15.45
C HIS A 40 3.53 10.43 -15.47
N LEU A 41 2.39 9.78 -15.19
CA LEU A 41 1.08 10.43 -15.12
C LEU A 41 0.81 11.07 -13.76
N VAL A 42 1.66 10.79 -12.76
CA VAL A 42 1.43 11.16 -11.36
C VAL A 42 2.57 12.03 -10.85
N THR A 43 2.22 13.13 -10.19
CA THR A 43 3.18 13.94 -9.43
C THR A 43 3.23 13.44 -7.99
N TYR A 44 4.42 13.17 -7.46
CA TYR A 44 4.58 12.73 -6.08
C TYR A 44 4.65 13.92 -5.12
N ARG A 45 3.95 13.80 -3.99
CA ARG A 45 4.12 14.65 -2.80
C ARG A 45 4.45 13.73 -1.63
N TYR A 46 5.51 14.02 -0.90
CA TYR A 46 5.94 13.19 0.21
C TYR A 46 5.44 13.78 1.52
N VAL A 47 4.92 12.92 2.39
CA VAL A 47 4.39 13.29 3.70
C VAL A 47 5.10 12.43 4.73
N ASP A 48 5.86 13.05 5.63
CA ASP A 48 6.66 12.35 6.61
C ASP A 48 5.79 11.85 7.78
N CYS A 49 5.48 10.56 7.75
CA CYS A 49 4.74 9.93 8.84
C CYS A 49 5.56 9.79 10.12
N ALA A 50 6.90 9.85 10.07
CA ALA A 50 7.72 9.78 11.28
C ALA A 50 7.58 11.07 12.11
N SER A 51 7.57 12.23 11.47
CA SER A 51 7.35 13.53 12.14
C SER A 51 5.86 13.91 12.29
N ASP A 52 4.97 12.94 12.16
CA ASP A 52 3.52 13.09 12.25
C ASP A 52 2.94 14.16 11.30
N GLU A 53 3.57 14.41 10.14
CA GLU A 53 3.11 15.41 9.17
C GLU A 53 1.69 15.11 8.67
N HIS A 54 1.36 13.83 8.52
CA HIS A 54 0.03 13.34 8.16
C HIS A 54 -1.08 13.67 9.19
N LEU A 55 -0.74 14.13 10.40
CA LEU A 55 -1.71 14.54 11.42
C LEU A 55 -1.85 16.07 11.51
N ARG A 56 -1.10 16.82 10.69
CA ARG A 56 -1.16 18.29 10.70
C ARG A 56 -2.32 18.80 9.85
N ALA A 57 -2.82 19.98 10.21
CA ALA A 57 -3.97 20.61 9.56
C ALA A 57 -3.79 20.78 8.03
N GLU A 58 -2.56 20.99 7.57
CA GLU A 58 -2.22 21.11 6.15
C GLU A 58 -2.52 19.83 5.37
N TYR A 59 -2.22 18.66 5.94
CA TYR A 59 -2.51 17.38 5.29
C TYR A 59 -3.95 16.91 5.54
N GLU A 60 -4.52 17.19 6.71
CA GLU A 60 -5.92 16.89 7.03
C GLU A 60 -6.88 17.56 6.04
N ALA A 61 -6.56 18.79 5.59
CA ALA A 61 -7.29 19.48 4.54
C ALA A 61 -7.26 18.78 3.16
N ILE A 62 -6.37 17.81 2.97
CA ILE A 62 -6.25 16.99 1.76
C ILE A 62 -6.90 15.63 1.95
N SER A 63 -6.54 14.90 3.01
CA SER A 63 -7.04 13.55 3.32
C SER A 63 -7.73 13.55 4.67
N LEU A 64 -9.08 13.52 4.67
CA LEU A 64 -9.91 13.48 5.89
C LEU A 64 -9.66 12.26 6.79
N SER A 65 -8.97 11.24 6.27
CA SER A 65 -8.61 10.05 7.04
C SER A 65 -7.23 10.14 7.69
N ASN A 66 -6.44 11.17 7.37
CA ASN A 66 -5.04 11.30 7.77
C ASN A 66 -4.19 10.07 7.41
N THR A 67 -4.57 9.32 6.38
CA THR A 67 -3.83 8.13 5.92
C THR A 67 -3.13 8.36 4.59
N LEU A 68 -2.11 7.53 4.33
CA LEU A 68 -1.39 7.45 3.06
C LEU A 68 -1.52 6.04 2.46
N PRO A 69 -1.49 5.90 1.13
CA PRO A 69 -1.37 6.96 0.13
C PRO A 69 -2.68 7.72 -0.08
N CYS A 70 -2.60 8.89 -0.69
CA CYS A 70 -3.78 9.64 -1.10
C CYS A 70 -3.61 10.18 -2.53
N LEU A 71 -4.50 9.79 -3.44
CA LEU A 71 -4.53 10.28 -4.82
C LEU A 71 -5.50 11.46 -4.91
N VAL A 72 -4.98 12.62 -5.31
CA VAL A 72 -5.77 13.81 -5.62
C VAL A 72 -5.83 13.96 -7.14
N ILE A 73 -7.04 14.04 -7.67
CA ILE A 73 -7.32 14.23 -9.09
C ILE A 73 -7.97 15.61 -9.23
N ASP A 74 -7.28 16.55 -9.86
CA ASP A 74 -7.82 17.85 -10.24
C ASP A 74 -8.17 17.82 -11.72
N GLU A 75 -9.44 18.05 -12.05
CA GLU A 75 -9.96 18.09 -13.43
C GLU A 75 -10.37 19.51 -13.79
N VAL A 76 -10.01 19.96 -14.98
CA VAL A 76 -10.48 21.24 -15.52
C VAL A 76 -11.97 21.12 -15.85
N VAL A 77 -12.80 21.90 -15.17
CA VAL A 77 -14.21 22.06 -15.49
C VAL A 77 -14.36 23.37 -16.24
N ASP A 78 -14.60 23.28 -17.55
CA ASP A 78 -14.98 24.43 -18.34
C ASP A 78 -16.50 24.41 -18.56
N GLU A 79 -17.23 25.08 -17.67
CA GLU A 79 -18.69 25.27 -17.79
C GLU A 79 -19.05 26.52 -18.61
N ARG A 80 -18.07 27.26 -19.15
CA ARG A 80 -18.32 28.59 -19.73
C ARG A 80 -18.42 28.56 -21.26
N ASN A 81 -19.43 29.27 -21.78
CA ASN A 81 -19.60 29.50 -23.21
C ASN A 81 -18.36 30.19 -23.78
N VAL A 82 -17.94 29.73 -24.96
CA VAL A 82 -16.79 30.24 -25.76
C VAL A 82 -16.83 31.77 -26.00
N GLU A 83 -17.98 32.42 -25.75
CA GLU A 83 -18.15 33.87 -25.87
C GLU A 83 -17.50 34.68 -24.73
N GLU A 84 -17.38 34.15 -23.50
CA GLU A 84 -16.76 34.87 -22.37
C GLU A 84 -15.22 34.94 -22.49
N ILE A 85 -14.61 33.95 -23.16
CA ILE A 85 -13.16 33.86 -23.36
C ILE A 85 -12.65 34.96 -24.33
N LYS A 86 -13.53 35.58 -25.12
CA LYS A 86 -13.16 36.64 -26.08
C LYS A 86 -12.86 38.00 -25.46
N VAL A 87 -13.08 38.21 -24.15
CA VAL A 87 -12.94 39.52 -23.50
C VAL A 87 -11.57 39.73 -22.82
N GLY A 88 -10.58 38.87 -23.07
CA GLY A 88 -9.19 39.13 -22.66
C GLY A 88 -8.95 39.17 -21.15
N LEU A 89 -9.85 38.59 -20.35
CA LEU A 89 -9.62 38.38 -18.92
C LEU A 89 -8.71 37.15 -18.74
N GLU A 90 -7.68 37.25 -17.89
CA GLU A 90 -6.94 36.08 -17.42
C GLU A 90 -7.88 35.20 -16.59
N VAL A 91 -8.38 34.13 -17.22
CA VAL A 91 -9.33 33.23 -16.57
C VAL A 91 -8.57 32.08 -15.93
N THR A 92 -8.58 32.02 -14.60
CA THR A 92 -8.15 30.79 -13.89
C THR A 92 -9.22 29.70 -14.14
N PRO A 93 -8.83 28.51 -14.62
CA PRO A 93 -9.77 27.41 -14.83
C PRO A 93 -10.37 26.96 -13.50
N GLN A 94 -11.68 26.71 -13.47
CA GLN A 94 -12.30 26.05 -12.33
C GLN A 94 -11.84 24.60 -12.31
N LEU A 95 -11.44 24.11 -11.13
CA LEU A 95 -10.98 22.75 -10.95
C LEU A 95 -11.97 21.97 -10.11
N ARG A 96 -12.44 20.82 -10.62
CA ARG A 96 -13.11 19.81 -9.79
C ARG A 96 -12.06 18.91 -9.18
N ARG A 97 -12.02 18.87 -7.85
CA ARG A 97 -11.11 18.01 -7.09
C ARG A 97 -11.84 16.74 -6.65
N THR A 98 -11.20 15.59 -6.87
CA THR A 98 -11.60 14.30 -6.29
C THR A 98 -10.44 13.70 -5.51
N VAL A 99 -10.73 13.15 -4.34
CA VAL A 99 -9.73 12.54 -3.44
C VAL A 99 -10.05 11.06 -3.27
N VAL A 100 -9.06 10.21 -3.52
CA VAL A 100 -9.14 8.76 -3.31
C VAL A 100 -8.01 8.35 -2.34
N SER A 101 -8.36 8.07 -1.09
CA SER A 101 -7.41 7.79 -0.01
C SER A 101 -7.17 6.29 0.26
N GLN A 102 -7.99 5.40 -0.29
CA GLN A 102 -7.86 3.96 -0.05
C GLN A 102 -7.01 3.30 -1.13
N SER A 103 -5.89 2.68 -0.75
CA SER A 103 -4.93 2.10 -1.71
C SER A 103 -5.57 1.11 -2.70
N LEU A 104 -6.49 0.24 -2.27
CA LEU A 104 -7.18 -0.69 -3.17
C LEU A 104 -8.10 0.05 -4.16
N ALA A 105 -8.79 1.11 -3.73
CA ALA A 105 -9.62 1.94 -4.61
C ALA A 105 -8.78 2.72 -5.64
N ILE A 106 -7.60 3.21 -5.24
CA ILE A 106 -6.63 3.83 -6.16
C ILE A 106 -6.18 2.83 -7.22
N LEU A 107 -5.89 1.58 -6.82
CA LEU A 107 -5.50 0.52 -7.76
C LEU A 107 -6.63 0.17 -8.74
N GLU A 108 -7.87 0.03 -8.26
CA GLU A 108 -9.04 -0.21 -9.13
C GLU A 108 -9.27 0.98 -10.09
N TYR A 109 -9.10 2.24 -9.62
CA TYR A 109 -9.18 3.42 -10.48
C TYR A 109 -8.18 3.36 -11.64
N PHE A 110 -6.90 3.06 -11.39
CA PHE A 110 -5.90 2.97 -12.46
C PHE A 110 -6.18 1.82 -13.43
N GLU A 111 -6.72 0.71 -12.93
CA GLU A 111 -7.07 -0.44 -13.75
C GLU A 111 -8.26 -0.14 -14.67
N GLU A 112 -9.26 0.60 -14.19
CA GLU A 112 -10.43 1.01 -14.98
C GLU A 112 -10.12 2.17 -15.94
N GLN A 113 -9.35 3.16 -15.50
CA GLN A 113 -9.00 4.35 -16.28
C GLN A 113 -8.03 4.04 -17.42
N TYR A 114 -7.16 3.03 -17.25
CA TYR A 114 -6.15 2.63 -18.23
C TYR A 114 -6.27 1.15 -18.59
N PRO A 115 -7.39 0.72 -19.22
CA PRO A 115 -7.70 -0.69 -19.44
C PRO A 115 -6.75 -1.37 -20.44
N ASP A 116 -5.99 -0.60 -21.22
CA ASP A 116 -5.01 -1.12 -22.20
C ASP A 116 -3.60 -1.26 -21.62
N SER A 117 -3.38 -0.78 -20.39
CA SER A 117 -2.09 -0.93 -19.71
C SER A 117 -1.92 -2.35 -19.18
N MET A 118 -0.82 -2.99 -19.56
CA MET A 118 -0.47 -4.35 -19.16
C MET A 118 0.58 -4.36 -18.05
N PRO A 119 0.59 -5.39 -17.17
CA PRO A 119 -0.40 -6.45 -17.04
C PRO A 119 -1.73 -5.93 -16.47
N ARG A 120 -2.83 -6.66 -16.74
CA ARG A 120 -4.13 -6.44 -16.10
C ARG A 120 -4.08 -7.03 -14.70
N LEU A 121 -4.26 -6.20 -13.68
CA LEU A 121 -4.22 -6.63 -12.29
C LEU A 121 -5.52 -7.30 -11.84
N ILE A 122 -6.59 -7.09 -12.60
CA ILE A 122 -7.85 -7.83 -12.44
C ILE A 122 -8.35 -8.23 -13.83
N SER A 123 -8.80 -9.48 -14.00
CA SER A 123 -9.31 -9.94 -15.29
C SER A 123 -10.48 -9.06 -15.77
N SER A 124 -10.39 -8.48 -16.97
CA SER A 124 -11.43 -7.61 -17.51
C SER A 124 -12.65 -8.40 -17.96
N LEU A 125 -13.84 -7.97 -17.52
CA LEU A 125 -15.11 -8.49 -18.01
C LEU A 125 -15.42 -7.98 -19.42
N SER A 126 -15.02 -6.75 -19.75
CA SER A 126 -15.40 -6.05 -20.98
C SER A 126 -14.83 -6.68 -22.25
N GLY A 127 -13.64 -7.28 -22.18
CA GLY A 127 -13.04 -8.03 -23.30
C GLY A 127 -13.63 -9.42 -23.51
N LEU A 128 -14.09 -10.07 -22.43
CA LEU A 128 -14.55 -11.48 -22.44
C LEU A 128 -16.07 -11.62 -22.64
N LEU A 129 -16.87 -10.69 -22.09
CA LEU A 129 -18.33 -10.67 -22.29
C LEU A 129 -18.72 -10.41 -23.75
N SER A 130 -17.84 -9.77 -24.53
CA SER A 130 -18.02 -9.55 -25.97
C SER A 130 -17.65 -10.77 -26.83
N LEU A 131 -16.92 -11.76 -26.31
CA LEU A 131 -16.26 -12.79 -27.13
C LEU A 131 -16.70 -14.23 -26.86
N SER A 132 -17.29 -14.53 -25.70
CA SER A 132 -17.70 -15.92 -25.39
C SER A 132 -19.19 -16.03 -25.03
N SER A 133 -19.92 -16.79 -25.85
CA SER A 133 -21.27 -17.29 -25.54
C SER A 133 -21.26 -18.42 -24.51
N ASP A 134 -20.08 -18.95 -24.13
CA ASP A 134 -19.95 -20.02 -23.15
C ASP A 134 -20.12 -19.49 -21.73
N THR A 135 -21.16 -19.99 -21.06
CA THR A 135 -21.45 -19.64 -19.67
C THR A 135 -20.37 -20.14 -18.70
N ARG A 136 -19.67 -21.24 -19.05
CA ARG A 136 -18.62 -21.80 -18.20
C ARG A 136 -17.40 -20.90 -18.12
N GLU A 137 -16.88 -20.47 -19.27
CA GLU A 137 -15.71 -19.58 -19.33
C GLU A 137 -15.98 -18.25 -18.60
N ARG A 138 -17.18 -17.69 -18.77
CA ARG A 138 -17.62 -16.50 -18.03
C ARG A 138 -17.60 -16.72 -16.52
N ASN A 139 -18.10 -17.86 -16.05
CA ASN A 139 -18.11 -18.20 -14.64
C ASN A 139 -16.69 -18.36 -14.08
N GLU A 140 -15.78 -18.98 -14.83
CA GLU A 140 -14.38 -19.14 -14.44
C GLU A 140 -13.69 -17.77 -14.25
N VAL A 141 -13.93 -16.81 -15.14
CA VAL A 141 -13.40 -15.44 -15.02
C VAL A 141 -13.96 -14.71 -13.80
N ILE A 142 -15.28 -14.80 -13.57
CA ILE A 142 -15.93 -14.16 -12.42
C ILE A 142 -15.39 -14.75 -11.11
N LEU A 143 -15.25 -16.08 -11.04
CA LEU A 143 -14.70 -16.76 -9.87
C LEU A 143 -13.23 -16.38 -9.64
N ARG A 144 -12.42 -16.30 -10.69
CA ARG A 144 -11.02 -15.85 -10.59
C ARG A 144 -10.91 -14.41 -10.06
N ARG A 145 -11.77 -13.50 -10.52
CA ARG A 145 -11.86 -12.14 -9.95
C ARG A 145 -12.23 -12.17 -8.47
N GLY A 146 -13.17 -13.03 -8.08
CA GLY A 146 -13.54 -13.27 -6.69
C GLY A 146 -12.36 -13.74 -5.84
N GLN A 147 -11.56 -14.68 -6.34
CA GLN A 147 -10.35 -15.17 -5.67
C GLN A 147 -9.30 -14.07 -5.49
N VAL A 148 -9.03 -13.27 -6.52
CA VAL A 148 -8.11 -12.13 -6.45
C VAL A 148 -8.56 -11.12 -5.39
N LYS A 149 -9.84 -10.73 -5.42
CA LYS A 149 -10.39 -9.77 -4.45
C LYS A 149 -10.40 -10.33 -3.03
N ASN A 150 -10.72 -11.62 -2.85
CA ASN A 150 -10.67 -12.27 -1.54
C ASN A 150 -9.26 -12.21 -0.92
N LEU A 151 -8.24 -12.61 -1.68
CA LEU A 151 -6.84 -12.52 -1.22
C LEU A 151 -6.41 -11.07 -0.95
N ALA A 152 -6.80 -10.14 -1.81
CA ALA A 152 -6.49 -8.73 -1.60
C ALA A 152 -7.12 -8.19 -0.30
N LEU A 153 -8.38 -8.53 -0.03
CA LEU A 153 -9.12 -8.10 1.17
C LEU A 153 -8.54 -8.67 2.46
N ILE A 154 -8.04 -9.91 2.46
CA ILE A 154 -7.30 -10.46 3.61
C ILE A 154 -6.13 -9.53 4.00
N VAL A 155 -5.44 -8.94 3.02
CA VAL A 155 -4.32 -8.04 3.29
C VAL A 155 -4.81 -6.65 3.67
N VAL A 156 -5.73 -6.05 2.90
CA VAL A 156 -6.09 -4.64 3.05
C VAL A 156 -7.12 -4.35 4.15
N ALA A 157 -7.93 -5.34 4.53
CA ALA A 157 -8.96 -5.21 5.56
C ALA A 157 -8.58 -5.94 6.85
N ASP A 158 -8.08 -7.17 6.76
CA ASP A 158 -7.91 -8.03 7.95
C ASP A 158 -6.50 -8.03 8.54
N TRP A 159 -5.51 -7.52 7.80
CA TRP A 159 -4.10 -7.57 8.20
C TRP A 159 -3.48 -6.18 8.33
N GLN A 160 -3.27 -5.47 7.22
CA GLN A 160 -2.50 -4.21 7.25
C GLN A 160 -3.10 -3.15 8.20
N PRO A 161 -4.43 -2.99 8.34
CA PRO A 161 -4.99 -2.05 9.29
C PRO A 161 -4.56 -2.33 10.73
N LEU A 162 -4.49 -3.61 11.15
CA LEU A 162 -4.08 -4.00 12.51
C LEU A 162 -2.57 -3.80 12.75
N ALA A 163 -1.77 -4.00 11.71
CA ALA A 163 -0.32 -3.87 11.76
C ALA A 163 0.20 -2.45 11.45
N ASN A 164 -0.72 -1.50 11.23
CA ASN A 164 -0.36 -0.11 10.95
C ASN A 164 0.15 0.62 12.21
N LEU A 165 0.92 1.67 12.03
CA LEU A 165 1.50 2.48 13.09
C LEU A 165 0.44 3.04 14.06
N SER A 166 -0.70 3.49 13.55
CA SER A 166 -1.75 4.10 14.39
C SER A 166 -2.34 3.10 15.41
N PRO A 167 -2.83 1.89 15.03
CA PRO A 167 -3.27 0.90 16.01
C PRO A 167 -2.15 0.39 16.91
N VAL A 168 -0.92 0.24 16.41
CA VAL A 168 0.23 -0.14 17.26
C VAL A 168 0.50 0.92 18.33
N ARG A 169 0.48 2.21 17.98
CA ARG A 169 0.61 3.32 18.95
C ARG A 169 -0.54 3.33 19.95
N GLN A 170 -1.76 3.04 19.53
CA GLN A 170 -2.90 2.94 20.44
C GLN A 170 -2.73 1.81 21.45
N VAL A 171 -2.27 0.64 21.02
CA VAL A 171 -1.98 -0.50 21.92
C VAL A 171 -0.87 -0.13 22.91
N ALA A 172 0.18 0.54 22.44
CA ALA A 172 1.25 1.03 23.31
C ALA A 172 0.73 2.02 24.36
N SER A 173 -0.12 2.98 23.97
CA SER A 173 -0.74 3.95 24.89
C SER A 173 -1.58 3.26 25.96
N LEU A 174 -2.44 2.33 25.57
CA LEU A 174 -3.30 1.61 26.51
C LEU A 174 -2.49 0.73 27.48
N ALA A 175 -1.39 0.14 27.01
CA ALA A 175 -0.49 -0.65 27.85
C ALA A 175 0.23 0.24 28.89
N LEU A 176 0.67 1.44 28.49
CA LEU A 176 1.26 2.43 29.39
C LEU A 176 0.24 2.92 30.45
N GLU A 177 -0.97 3.31 30.03
CA GLU A 177 -2.05 3.73 30.94
C GLU A 177 -2.44 2.63 31.95
N HIS A 178 -2.31 1.36 31.56
CA HIS A 178 -2.55 0.23 32.46
C HIS A 178 -1.42 0.08 33.47
N ALA A 179 -0.16 0.21 33.04
CA ALA A 179 1.00 0.16 33.92
C ALA A 179 0.97 1.29 34.97
N GLU A 180 0.59 2.51 34.58
CA GLU A 180 0.42 3.66 35.47
C GLU A 180 -0.64 3.41 36.56
N ARG A 181 -1.83 2.92 36.17
CA ARG A 181 -2.92 2.65 37.12
C ARG A 181 -2.62 1.53 38.11
N THR A 182 -1.73 0.62 37.77
CA THR A 182 -1.38 -0.54 38.60
C THR A 182 -0.11 -0.32 39.43
N HIS A 183 0.40 0.92 39.49
CA HIS A 183 1.68 1.25 40.12
C HIS A 183 2.83 0.37 39.61
N SER A 184 2.75 -0.05 38.34
CA SER A 184 3.75 -0.82 37.61
C SER A 184 4.56 0.09 36.67
N THR A 185 4.58 1.39 36.94
CA THR A 185 5.44 2.36 36.26
C THR A 185 6.89 2.13 36.66
N PRO A 186 7.85 2.21 35.72
CA PRO A 186 9.26 2.22 36.06
C PRO A 186 9.60 3.54 36.75
N GLU A 187 9.32 3.64 38.06
CA GLU A 187 9.70 4.79 38.89
C GLU A 187 11.20 4.77 39.24
N ASP A 188 11.90 3.66 38.97
CA ASP A 188 13.34 3.50 39.17
C ASP A 188 14.05 3.07 37.87
N GLU A 189 15.19 3.69 37.57
CA GLU A 189 16.11 3.38 36.45
C GLU A 189 16.67 1.93 36.46
N SER A 190 16.26 1.09 37.41
CA SER A 190 16.74 -0.29 37.60
C SER A 190 15.75 -1.39 37.21
N ASN A 191 14.52 -1.05 36.80
CA ASN A 191 13.47 -2.06 36.61
C ASN A 191 13.36 -2.49 35.13
N ASP A 192 14.37 -3.22 34.67
CA ASP A 192 14.43 -3.85 33.34
C ASP A 192 13.21 -4.75 33.04
N LYS A 193 12.49 -5.22 34.06
CA LYS A 193 11.38 -6.18 33.91
C LYS A 193 10.10 -5.56 33.34
N GLU A 194 9.73 -4.36 33.77
CA GLU A 194 8.51 -3.68 33.33
C GLU A 194 8.67 -3.09 31.92
N ALA A 195 9.85 -2.52 31.62
CA ALA A 195 10.21 -2.12 30.26
C ALA A 195 10.15 -3.32 29.29
N ASN A 196 10.64 -4.48 29.73
CA ASN A 196 10.51 -5.74 29.00
C ASN A 196 9.05 -6.18 28.83
N HIS A 197 8.16 -5.95 29.81
CA HIS A 197 6.76 -6.32 29.71
C HIS A 197 5.99 -5.45 28.70
N LEU A 198 6.20 -4.14 28.69
CA LEU A 198 5.59 -3.25 27.70
C LEU A 198 6.05 -3.59 26.28
N SER A 199 7.35 -3.86 26.12
CA SER A 199 7.92 -4.33 24.86
C SER A 199 7.26 -5.64 24.40
N GLN A 200 7.06 -6.61 25.30
CA GLN A 200 6.37 -7.87 25.00
C GLN A 200 4.92 -7.70 24.54
N VAL A 201 4.17 -6.74 25.09
CA VAL A 201 2.77 -6.47 24.67
C VAL A 201 2.74 -5.93 23.24
N ILE A 202 3.61 -4.95 22.94
CA ILE A 202 3.68 -4.32 21.62
C ILE A 202 4.18 -5.35 20.59
N ASP A 203 5.27 -6.05 20.88
CA ASP A 203 5.82 -7.10 20.01
C ASP A 203 4.81 -8.23 19.81
N GLY A 204 4.08 -8.60 20.85
CA GLY A 204 3.01 -9.60 20.79
C GLY A 204 1.88 -9.18 19.86
N TRP A 205 1.45 -7.91 19.90
CA TRP A 205 0.43 -7.38 18.98
C TRP A 205 0.93 -7.37 17.53
N VAL A 206 2.15 -6.87 17.31
CA VAL A 206 2.76 -6.80 15.98
C VAL A 206 2.91 -8.20 15.40
N GLU A 207 3.48 -9.15 16.14
CA GLU A 207 3.68 -10.51 15.67
C GLU A 207 2.33 -11.24 15.44
N TRP A 208 1.35 -11.06 16.33
CA TRP A 208 0.02 -11.64 16.16
C TRP A 208 -0.70 -11.10 14.92
N SER A 209 -0.72 -9.77 14.75
CA SER A 209 -1.41 -9.12 13.62
C SER A 209 -0.83 -9.57 12.27
N HIS A 210 0.50 -9.67 12.17
CA HIS A 210 1.17 -10.18 10.98
C HIS A 210 0.94 -11.68 10.75
N THR A 211 1.19 -12.51 11.76
CA THR A 211 1.08 -13.97 11.58
C THR A 211 -0.34 -14.44 11.34
N ARG A 212 -1.36 -13.74 11.87
CA ARG A 212 -2.76 -13.98 11.53
C ARG A 212 -3.03 -13.79 10.04
N GLY A 213 -2.61 -12.66 9.48
CA GLY A 213 -2.77 -12.35 8.05
C GLY A 213 -2.04 -13.34 7.15
N LEU A 214 -0.77 -13.64 7.47
CA LEU A 214 0.03 -14.65 6.77
C LEU A 214 -0.64 -16.03 6.76
N ARG A 215 -1.14 -16.50 7.92
CA ARG A 215 -1.82 -17.79 8.03
C ARG A 215 -3.10 -17.85 7.18
N ALA A 216 -3.89 -16.79 7.18
CA ALA A 216 -5.10 -16.73 6.37
C ALA A 216 -4.76 -16.75 4.88
N TYR A 217 -3.87 -15.86 4.44
CA TYR A 217 -3.48 -15.74 3.05
C TYR A 217 -2.86 -17.04 2.52
N GLU A 218 -1.93 -17.65 3.25
CA GLU A 218 -1.27 -18.92 2.87
C GLU A 218 -2.31 -20.03 2.64
N ARG A 219 -3.35 -20.13 3.49
CA ARG A 219 -4.39 -21.15 3.36
C ARG A 219 -5.24 -21.00 2.10
N TYR A 220 -5.61 -19.77 1.76
CA TYR A 220 -6.38 -19.51 0.53
C TYR A 220 -5.50 -19.63 -0.71
N ALA A 221 -4.27 -19.09 -0.66
CA ALA A 221 -3.34 -19.11 -1.79
C ALA A 221 -2.92 -20.53 -2.19
N LYS A 222 -2.90 -21.50 -1.26
CA LYS A 222 -2.55 -22.90 -1.57
C LYS A 222 -3.36 -23.53 -2.71
N SER A 223 -4.63 -23.14 -2.89
CA SER A 223 -5.48 -23.70 -3.95
C SER A 223 -5.53 -22.85 -5.22
N THR A 224 -4.99 -21.63 -5.20
CA THR A 224 -5.08 -20.68 -6.32
C THR A 224 -3.73 -20.32 -6.92
N ALA A 225 -2.64 -20.42 -6.15
CA ALA A 225 -1.34 -19.90 -6.53
C ALA A 225 -0.65 -20.80 -7.58
N GLY A 226 -0.30 -20.19 -8.71
CA GLY A 226 0.69 -20.68 -9.68
C GLY A 226 1.99 -19.93 -9.44
N HIS A 227 2.59 -19.33 -10.46
CA HIS A 227 3.75 -18.45 -10.31
C HIS A 227 3.47 -17.26 -9.37
N PHE A 228 2.24 -16.74 -9.37
CA PHE A 228 1.75 -15.67 -8.50
C PHE A 228 0.60 -16.16 -7.61
N SER A 229 -0.10 -15.26 -6.92
CA SER A 229 -1.15 -15.59 -5.95
C SER A 229 -2.36 -16.26 -6.57
N VAL A 230 -2.67 -15.98 -7.85
CA VAL A 230 -3.78 -16.58 -8.59
C VAL A 230 -3.34 -16.95 -10.01
N GLY A 231 -2.88 -18.19 -10.17
CA GLY A 231 -2.27 -18.69 -11.40
C GLY A 231 -0.90 -18.08 -11.67
N ASP A 232 -0.57 -17.89 -12.94
CA ASP A 232 0.77 -17.49 -13.39
C ASP A 232 0.88 -16.02 -13.79
N GLU A 233 -0.17 -15.22 -13.58
CA GLU A 233 -0.20 -13.79 -13.90
C GLU A 233 -0.22 -12.93 -12.64
N LEU A 234 0.45 -11.76 -12.68
CA LEU A 234 0.40 -10.76 -11.61
C LEU A 234 -1.02 -10.21 -11.47
N THR A 235 -1.51 -10.15 -10.24
CA THR A 235 -2.85 -9.63 -9.92
C THR A 235 -2.79 -8.62 -8.78
N LEU A 236 -3.93 -7.96 -8.49
CA LEU A 236 -4.08 -7.12 -7.30
C LEU A 236 -3.68 -7.85 -6.01
N ALA A 237 -3.88 -9.17 -5.93
CA ALA A 237 -3.54 -9.96 -4.77
C ALA A 237 -2.03 -9.91 -4.46
N ASP A 238 -1.18 -9.94 -5.49
CA ASP A 238 0.28 -9.84 -5.38
C ASP A 238 0.72 -8.41 -5.03
N ILE A 239 0.13 -7.44 -5.73
CA ILE A 239 0.42 -6.00 -5.55
C ILE A 239 0.19 -5.58 -4.10
N VAL A 240 -0.83 -6.13 -3.42
CA VAL A 240 -1.09 -5.81 -2.02
C VAL A 240 -0.33 -6.69 -1.03
N LEU A 241 -0.08 -7.97 -1.36
CA LEU A 241 0.63 -8.93 -0.50
C LEU A 241 2.08 -8.54 -0.29
N VAL A 242 2.82 -8.30 -1.37
CA VAL A 242 4.29 -8.18 -1.33
C VAL A 242 4.74 -7.03 -0.42
N PRO A 243 4.12 -5.82 -0.48
CA PRO A 243 4.45 -4.76 0.47
C PRO A 243 4.10 -5.07 1.93
N ALA A 244 3.07 -5.88 2.19
CA ALA A 244 2.71 -6.27 3.55
C ALA A 244 3.69 -7.29 4.14
N VAL A 245 4.19 -8.22 3.32
CA VAL A 245 5.25 -9.16 3.69
C VAL A 245 6.55 -8.40 3.92
N GLU A 246 6.97 -7.53 3.00
CA GLU A 246 8.18 -6.69 3.14
C GLU A 246 8.14 -5.88 4.44
N ASN A 247 6.98 -5.27 4.76
CA ASN A 247 6.81 -4.50 6.00
C ASN A 247 7.02 -5.35 7.26
N TRP A 248 6.64 -6.63 7.23
CA TRP A 248 6.86 -7.54 8.35
C TRP A 248 8.32 -7.97 8.46
N VAL A 249 8.93 -8.41 7.35
CA VAL A 249 10.26 -9.03 7.37
C VAL A 249 11.38 -8.02 7.56
N ARG A 250 11.23 -6.77 7.10
CA ARG A 250 12.33 -5.78 7.03
C ARG A 250 12.99 -5.46 8.39
N ASP A 251 12.26 -5.55 9.50
CA ASP A 251 12.81 -5.19 10.82
C ASP A 251 13.64 -6.33 11.43
N ASP A 252 13.54 -7.55 10.89
CA ASP A 252 14.32 -8.72 11.29
C ASP A 252 14.41 -9.71 10.11
N TRP A 253 15.17 -9.31 9.09
CA TRP A 253 15.15 -9.93 7.77
C TRP A 253 15.51 -11.41 7.81
N GLU A 254 16.65 -11.75 8.41
CA GLU A 254 17.17 -13.13 8.39
C GLU A 254 16.21 -14.10 9.08
N ARG A 255 15.77 -13.78 10.31
CA ARG A 255 14.88 -14.65 11.08
C ARG A 255 13.50 -14.74 10.42
N LYS A 256 12.90 -13.61 10.04
CA LYS A 256 11.53 -13.62 9.50
C LYS A 256 11.47 -14.21 8.09
N MET A 257 12.51 -14.09 7.28
CA MET A 257 12.60 -14.80 6.00
C MET A 257 12.69 -16.31 6.19
N GLU A 258 13.41 -16.80 7.21
CA GLU A 258 13.42 -18.22 7.54
C GLU A 258 12.04 -18.72 8.01
N VAL A 259 11.34 -17.92 8.83
CA VAL A 259 9.95 -18.22 9.22
C VAL A 259 9.04 -18.23 7.99
N LEU A 260 9.18 -17.27 7.08
CA LEU A 260 8.39 -17.18 5.86
C LEU A 260 8.60 -18.43 4.99
N ARG A 261 9.85 -18.81 4.75
CA ARG A 261 10.24 -19.99 3.97
C ARG A 261 9.68 -21.29 4.56
N THR A 262 9.75 -21.45 5.87
CA THR A 262 9.38 -22.71 6.55
C THR A 262 7.90 -22.85 6.85
N ARG A 263 7.23 -21.77 7.27
CA ARG A 263 5.82 -21.79 7.70
C ARG A 263 4.84 -21.34 6.64
N PHE A 264 5.28 -20.52 5.68
CA PHE A 264 4.46 -19.92 4.63
C PHE A 264 5.09 -20.09 3.24
N PRO A 265 5.37 -21.34 2.80
CA PRO A 265 6.15 -21.59 1.59
C PRO A 265 5.48 -21.06 0.31
N THR A 266 4.14 -20.98 0.27
CA THR A 266 3.42 -20.41 -0.88
C THR A 266 3.67 -18.90 -0.96
N ILE A 267 3.48 -18.18 0.16
CA ILE A 267 3.76 -16.75 0.25
C ILE A 267 5.24 -16.47 -0.03
N TYR A 268 6.16 -17.24 0.55
CA TYR A 268 7.61 -17.10 0.31
C TYR A 268 7.94 -17.11 -1.18
N ARG A 269 7.44 -18.11 -1.91
CA ARG A 269 7.67 -18.23 -3.36
C ARG A 269 7.08 -17.05 -4.14
N ILE A 270 5.84 -16.65 -3.84
CA ILE A 270 5.19 -15.50 -4.50
C ILE A 270 5.98 -14.21 -4.23
N PHE A 271 6.42 -14.02 -2.99
CA PHE A 271 7.18 -12.87 -2.54
C PHE A 271 8.51 -12.76 -3.30
N GLU A 272 9.29 -13.84 -3.36
CA GLU A 272 10.55 -13.85 -4.10
C GLU A 272 10.35 -13.63 -5.60
N ASN A 273 9.33 -14.25 -6.20
CA ASN A 273 8.99 -14.03 -7.62
C ASN A 273 8.70 -12.55 -7.92
N CYS A 274 7.96 -11.87 -7.03
CA CYS A 274 7.63 -10.46 -7.21
C CYS A 274 8.83 -9.53 -6.95
N ARG A 275 9.72 -9.89 -6.02
CA ARG A 275 10.93 -9.10 -5.71
C ARG A 275 11.89 -8.99 -6.88
N GLU A 276 11.88 -9.95 -7.79
CA GLU A 276 12.73 -9.91 -8.97
C GLU A 276 12.28 -8.91 -10.04
N LEU A 277 11.03 -8.44 -9.97
CA LEU A 277 10.47 -7.53 -10.96
C LEU A 277 11.09 -6.14 -10.84
N ASP A 278 11.58 -5.58 -11.96
CA ASP A 278 12.13 -4.21 -12.02
C ASP A 278 11.13 -3.17 -11.50
N ALA A 279 9.84 -3.38 -11.78
CA ALA A 279 8.78 -2.52 -11.28
C ALA A 279 8.71 -2.49 -9.74
N TYR A 280 8.89 -3.65 -9.09
CA TYR A 280 8.93 -3.72 -7.64
C TYR A 280 10.22 -3.12 -7.09
N LYS A 281 11.38 -3.41 -7.70
CA LYS A 281 12.69 -2.84 -7.32
C LYS A 281 12.65 -1.30 -7.32
N LYS A 282 11.98 -0.69 -8.31
CA LYS A 282 11.76 0.77 -8.37
C LYS A 282 10.76 1.29 -7.33
N ALA A 283 9.72 0.51 -7.01
CA ALA A 283 8.71 0.86 -6.01
C ALA A 283 9.16 0.65 -4.56
N HIS A 284 10.23 -0.13 -4.37
CA HIS A 284 10.76 -0.56 -3.09
C HIS A 284 11.08 0.65 -2.20
N TRP A 285 10.81 0.53 -0.89
CA TRP A 285 10.91 1.65 0.04
C TRP A 285 12.32 2.28 0.09
N THR A 286 13.37 1.48 -0.13
CA THR A 286 14.75 1.98 -0.15
C THR A 286 15.10 2.81 -1.39
N ALA A 287 14.32 2.70 -2.47
CA ALA A 287 14.58 3.36 -3.75
C ALA A 287 13.83 4.70 -3.92
N GLN A 288 13.15 5.18 -2.88
CA GLN A 288 12.32 6.37 -2.95
C GLN A 288 13.10 7.64 -2.62
N LEU A 289 12.70 8.76 -3.22
CA LEU A 289 13.39 10.05 -3.08
C LEU A 289 13.27 10.65 -1.67
N ASP A 290 12.22 10.32 -0.94
CA ASP A 290 11.98 10.74 0.45
C ASP A 290 12.60 9.81 1.49
N ASN A 291 13.35 8.79 1.06
CA ASN A 291 14.08 7.92 1.96
C ASN A 291 15.38 8.58 2.46
N ASN A 292 15.33 9.18 3.64
CA ASN A 292 16.49 9.77 4.32
C ASN A 292 17.17 8.82 5.33
N VAL A 293 16.80 7.53 5.34
CA VAL A 293 17.41 6.55 6.26
C VAL A 293 18.90 6.41 5.94
N GLY A 294 19.74 6.78 6.91
CA GLY A 294 21.21 6.79 6.77
C GLY A 294 21.82 8.16 6.43
N LEU A 295 21.02 9.24 6.37
CA LEU A 295 21.44 10.62 6.13
C LEU A 295 21.12 11.53 7.34
N ASP A 296 21.50 11.12 8.55
CA ASP A 296 21.37 11.90 9.81
C ASP A 296 20.01 11.93 10.54
N SER A 297 19.08 10.99 10.29
CA SER A 297 17.80 10.91 11.03
C SER A 297 17.64 9.56 11.78
N PRO A 298 17.24 9.55 13.07
CA PRO A 298 17.12 8.34 13.86
C PRO A 298 16.01 7.44 13.33
N VAL A 299 16.34 6.16 13.16
CA VAL A 299 15.37 5.10 12.85
C VAL A 299 14.34 5.06 13.98
N PHE A 300 13.06 5.14 13.62
CA PHE A 300 11.94 5.20 14.57
C PHE A 300 12.03 4.06 15.61
N LEU A 301 11.96 4.45 16.88
CA LEU A 301 11.85 3.61 18.06
C LEU A 301 10.39 3.21 18.25
N ILE A 302 10.09 1.91 18.21
CA ILE A 302 8.86 1.34 18.76
C ILE A 302 9.31 0.14 19.60
N GLY A 303 9.12 0.19 20.92
CA GLY A 303 9.41 -0.94 21.81
C GLY A 303 10.77 -0.95 22.53
N GLY A 304 11.50 0.17 22.60
CA GLY A 304 12.64 0.31 23.51
C GLY A 304 13.86 -0.55 23.18
N THR A 305 14.58 -0.20 22.13
CA THR A 305 16.06 -0.21 22.11
C THR A 305 16.49 0.48 20.83
N ALA A 306 17.19 1.59 20.99
CA ALA A 306 17.85 2.25 19.88
C ALA A 306 18.92 1.31 19.36
N ILE A 307 18.75 0.73 18.18
CA ILE A 307 19.91 0.38 17.38
C ILE A 307 20.31 1.67 16.67
N ALA A 308 20.99 2.52 17.43
CA ALA A 308 21.94 3.45 16.84
C ALA A 308 22.99 2.61 16.09
N LYS A 309 23.41 3.10 14.93
CA LYS A 309 24.72 2.68 14.40
C LYS A 309 25.81 3.05 15.38
#